data_AF-A0A318CUJ6-F1
#
_entry.id   AF-A0A318CUJ6-F1
#
_cell.length_a   1.000
_cell.length_b   1.000
_cell.length_c   1.000
_cell.angle_alpha   90.00
_cell.angle_beta   90.00
_cell.angle_gamma   90.00
#
_symmetry.space_group_name_H-M   'P 1'
#
loop_
_entity.id
_entity.type
_entity.pdbx_description
1 polymer ?
#
loop_
_entity_poly.entity_id
_entity_poly.type
_entity_poly.pdbx_seq_one_letter_code
_entity_poly.pdbx_strand_id
1 'polypeptide(L)'
;MNRHLPLPPCPTEKNWEICDPAFDPESLWNSESMGLVKEAARRKVFCCKGYYIKAFKLGHRAISLFRDPAKKEWKIATRLHIGGYTAPPAAYGKSSGWSYFAASKIEGPDLESFLCEEWPRLTRTQKKRVINLFFQFIASISEFGVFQPDFHLNNVIFDTRKEQFVLIDLHRAGLFDRPLNTRKRMDQLSYIMPPLWEKVKKREILEFTSFLSHKWPELKSRKQRYGIQESALKRMRRHWDKRGTKRILKKTVKTRQGKTIMLRSEQCSKHLSDLLISFIKHPEKFQSPENILKNSRHTRCLKISTESTKYFLKAYRSSSNLKSICYLFKTPRVLRAWHTSRNLLLRHISTPLPLVAIHTGNPWKSIYGAMLSPWIEAGNSNTAIIKQTLKHRKQGDRLIKDLACFLWQMHEKGIFHGDCKITNFRFNPADKNRFTVFDLDSTRIRKAIKDRDRISDITDMCASMEMWRIREYITHDFLIRYIRLHIPWEKESTILLKNLRKRVETRLKRKRNVC
;
A
#
# COMPACT_ATOMS: atom_id res chain seq x y z
N MET A 1 17.99 -31.93 2.68
CA MET A 1 17.78 -32.62 1.39
C MET A 1 16.86 -31.80 0.51
N ASN A 2 17.42 -30.97 -0.38
CA ASN A 2 16.66 -30.28 -1.42
C ASN A 2 16.25 -31.32 -2.45
N ARG A 3 14.95 -31.62 -2.55
CA ARG A 3 14.43 -32.41 -3.68
C ARG A 3 14.75 -31.61 -4.95
N HIS A 4 15.75 -32.04 -5.72
CA HIS A 4 15.99 -31.58 -7.08
C HIS A 4 14.75 -31.90 -7.89
N LEU A 5 13.84 -30.93 -8.02
CA LEU A 5 12.75 -31.03 -8.97
C LEU A 5 13.39 -31.11 -10.37
N PRO A 6 12.95 -32.03 -11.24
CA PRO A 6 13.57 -32.22 -12.55
C PRO A 6 13.57 -30.89 -13.32
N LEU A 7 14.73 -30.60 -13.92
CA LEU A 7 14.88 -29.49 -14.85
C LEU A 7 13.89 -29.69 -16.02
N PRO A 8 13.30 -28.61 -16.55
CA PRO A 8 12.57 -28.69 -17.82
C PRO A 8 13.49 -29.26 -18.91
N PRO A 9 12.96 -30.06 -19.86
CA PRO A 9 13.77 -30.68 -20.90
C PRO A 9 14.42 -29.61 -21.78
N CYS A 10 15.74 -29.71 -22.00
CA CYS A 10 16.43 -28.84 -22.94
C CYS A 10 15.84 -29.05 -24.35
N PRO A 11 15.49 -28.01 -25.11
CA PRO A 11 15.29 -28.14 -26.54
C PRO A 11 16.59 -28.54 -27.22
N THR A 12 16.48 -29.40 -28.23
CA THR A 12 17.59 -29.66 -29.16
C THR A 12 17.99 -28.37 -29.87
N GLU A 13 19.25 -28.22 -30.27
CA GLU A 13 19.78 -26.99 -30.91
C GLU A 13 18.89 -26.47 -32.05
N LYS A 14 18.38 -27.35 -32.92
CA LYS A 14 17.50 -27.01 -34.05
C LYS A 14 16.19 -26.32 -33.65
N ASN A 15 15.79 -26.41 -32.38
CA ASN A 15 14.57 -25.82 -31.85
C ASN A 15 14.80 -24.45 -31.16
N TRP A 16 15.99 -23.88 -31.31
CA TRP A 16 16.34 -22.55 -30.82
C TRP A 16 16.49 -21.55 -31.97
N GLU A 17 15.88 -20.37 -31.81
CA GLU A 17 16.24 -19.13 -32.51
C GLU A 17 17.31 -18.43 -31.64
N ILE A 18 18.59 -18.51 -32.01
CA ILE A 18 19.72 -17.95 -31.27
C ILE A 18 20.18 -16.65 -31.95
N CYS A 19 20.34 -15.58 -31.19
CA CYS A 19 20.90 -14.31 -31.65
C CYS A 19 22.25 -13.97 -31.00
N ASP A 20 22.61 -14.62 -29.89
CA ASP A 20 23.92 -14.49 -29.27
C ASP A 20 24.77 -15.72 -29.61
N PRO A 21 25.82 -15.61 -30.44
CA PRO A 21 26.65 -16.74 -30.83
C PRO A 21 27.35 -17.44 -29.66
N ALA A 22 27.52 -16.77 -28.52
CA ALA A 22 28.10 -17.36 -27.32
C ALA A 22 27.08 -18.19 -26.50
N PHE A 23 25.80 -18.15 -26.87
CA PHE A 23 24.75 -18.91 -26.19
C PHE A 23 24.70 -20.35 -26.69
N ASP A 24 25.20 -21.27 -25.87
CA ASP A 24 25.11 -22.72 -26.08
C ASP A 24 24.10 -23.35 -25.09
N PRO A 25 22.91 -23.78 -25.56
CA PRO A 25 21.88 -24.33 -24.68
C PRO A 25 22.28 -25.66 -24.05
N GLU A 26 23.02 -26.53 -24.73
CA GLU A 26 23.40 -27.86 -24.20
C GLU A 26 24.44 -27.71 -23.08
N SER A 27 25.46 -26.88 -23.31
CA SER A 27 26.46 -26.55 -22.29
C SER A 27 25.87 -25.84 -21.07
N LEU A 28 24.82 -25.04 -21.25
CA LEU A 28 24.15 -24.35 -20.14
C LEU A 28 23.29 -25.30 -19.29
N TRP A 29 22.56 -26.23 -19.90
CA TRP A 29 21.68 -27.19 -19.21
C TRP A 29 22.45 -28.29 -18.48
N ASN A 30 23.62 -28.65 -18.99
CA ASN A 30 24.52 -29.63 -18.36
C ASN A 30 25.50 -28.99 -17.36
N SER A 31 25.47 -27.66 -17.21
CA SER A 31 26.38 -26.96 -16.31
C SER A 31 26.00 -27.17 -14.84
N GLU A 32 26.98 -27.54 -14.02
CA GLU A 32 26.84 -27.60 -12.56
C GLU A 32 26.54 -26.21 -11.95
N SER A 33 26.88 -25.13 -12.67
CA SER A 33 26.64 -23.75 -12.23
C SER A 33 25.19 -23.27 -12.43
N MET A 34 24.25 -24.13 -12.86
CA MET A 34 22.88 -23.74 -13.16
C MET A 34 22.08 -23.51 -11.86
N GLY A 35 21.87 -22.24 -11.51
CA GLY A 35 21.13 -21.84 -10.32
C GLY A 35 19.65 -21.57 -10.60
N LEU A 36 18.74 -22.17 -9.82
CA LEU A 36 17.32 -21.81 -9.85
C LEU A 36 17.09 -20.47 -9.13
N VAL A 37 16.63 -19.47 -9.86
CA VAL A 37 16.38 -18.11 -9.36
C VAL A 37 14.94 -17.96 -8.87
N LYS A 38 13.98 -18.53 -9.61
CA LYS A 38 12.56 -18.36 -9.32
C LYS A 38 11.75 -19.54 -9.83
N GLU A 39 10.84 -20.02 -9.00
CA GLU A 39 9.89 -21.07 -9.36
C GLU A 39 8.45 -20.65 -9.10
N ALA A 40 7.60 -20.93 -10.07
CA ALA A 40 6.15 -20.82 -10.00
C ALA A 40 5.53 -22.01 -10.75
N ALA A 41 4.25 -22.30 -10.48
CA ALA A 41 3.56 -23.49 -10.99
C ALA A 41 3.66 -23.73 -12.52
N ARG A 42 3.90 -22.68 -13.32
CA ARG A 42 4.06 -22.77 -14.78
C ARG A 42 5.28 -22.02 -15.33
N ARG A 43 6.20 -21.59 -14.46
CA ARG A 43 7.36 -20.79 -14.86
C ARG A 43 8.54 -21.11 -13.95
N LYS A 44 9.69 -21.44 -14.55
CA LYS A 44 10.97 -21.54 -13.87
C LYS A 44 11.94 -20.52 -14.46
N VAL A 45 12.82 -19.96 -13.65
CA VAL A 45 13.85 -19.02 -14.09
C VAL A 45 15.19 -19.50 -13.53
N PHE A 46 16.16 -19.67 -14.42
CA PHE A 46 17.50 -20.12 -14.12
C PHE A 46 18.52 -19.02 -14.42
N CYS A 47 19.65 -19.07 -13.74
CA CYS A 47 20.84 -18.26 -14.04
C CYS A 47 22.01 -19.20 -14.26
N CYS A 48 22.71 -19.07 -15.38
CA CYS A 48 23.87 -19.89 -15.71
C CYS A 48 24.79 -19.14 -16.66
N LYS A 49 26.11 -19.16 -16.41
CA LYS A 49 27.17 -18.55 -17.25
C LYS A 49 26.81 -17.16 -17.83
N GLY A 50 26.22 -16.28 -16.99
CA GLY A 50 25.87 -14.91 -17.41
C GLY A 50 24.53 -14.77 -18.15
N TYR A 51 23.72 -15.82 -18.28
CA TYR A 51 22.38 -15.76 -18.87
C TYR A 51 21.28 -16.04 -17.86
N TYR A 52 20.13 -15.39 -18.06
CA TYR A 52 18.88 -15.75 -17.42
C TYR A 52 17.98 -16.50 -18.39
N ILE A 53 17.56 -17.71 -18.02
CA ILE A 53 16.73 -18.57 -18.86
C ILE A 53 15.36 -18.74 -18.20
N LYS A 54 14.31 -18.29 -18.89
CA LYS A 54 12.92 -18.40 -18.45
C LYS A 54 12.24 -19.54 -19.18
N ALA A 55 11.87 -20.58 -18.45
CA ALA A 55 11.11 -21.72 -18.95
C ALA A 55 9.63 -21.57 -18.57
N PHE A 56 8.73 -21.68 -19.55
CA PHE A 56 7.29 -21.58 -19.37
C PHE A 56 6.60 -22.88 -19.78
N LYS A 57 5.79 -23.44 -18.87
CA LYS A 57 5.00 -24.65 -19.18
C LYS A 57 3.80 -24.26 -20.01
N LEU A 58 3.69 -24.84 -21.21
CA LEU A 58 2.55 -24.69 -22.11
C LEU A 58 1.41 -25.58 -21.60
N GLY A 59 0.18 -25.06 -21.68
CA GLY A 59 -1.00 -25.82 -21.23
C GLY A 59 -1.49 -26.79 -22.31
N HIS A 60 -2.11 -27.89 -21.88
CA HIS A 60 -2.68 -28.92 -22.78
C HIS A 60 -4.03 -28.53 -23.42
N ARG A 61 -4.61 -27.36 -23.11
CA ARG A 61 -5.87 -26.91 -23.73
C ARG A 61 -5.60 -26.24 -25.09
N ALA A 62 -6.49 -26.41 -26.06
CA ALA A 62 -6.36 -25.83 -27.41
C ALA A 62 -6.03 -24.33 -27.40
N ILE A 63 -6.67 -23.55 -26.52
CA ILE A 63 -6.43 -22.10 -26.38
C ILE A 63 -5.04 -21.78 -25.80
N SER A 64 -4.43 -22.67 -25.01
CA SER A 64 -3.07 -22.49 -24.48
C SER A 64 -1.97 -22.87 -25.45
N LEU A 65 -2.26 -23.61 -26.53
CA LEU A 65 -1.30 -23.89 -27.61
C LEU A 65 -0.98 -22.64 -28.44
N PHE A 66 -1.93 -21.70 -28.55
CA PHE A 66 -1.75 -20.41 -29.24
C PHE A 66 -1.09 -19.32 -28.37
N ARG A 67 -0.85 -19.59 -27.09
CA ARG A 67 -0.18 -18.66 -26.18
C ARG A 67 1.21 -19.16 -25.84
N ASP A 68 2.21 -18.62 -26.54
CA ASP A 68 3.62 -18.82 -26.22
C ASP A 68 4.18 -17.60 -25.47
N PRO A 69 4.34 -17.67 -24.13
CA PRO A 69 4.83 -16.55 -23.34
C PRO A 69 6.28 -16.21 -23.66
N ALA A 70 7.11 -17.21 -23.96
CA ALA A 70 8.52 -17.02 -24.28
C ALA A 70 8.67 -16.33 -25.64
N LYS A 71 7.95 -16.77 -26.67
CA LYS A 71 7.97 -16.12 -28.00
C LYS A 71 7.49 -14.68 -27.93
N LYS A 72 6.47 -14.42 -27.10
CA LYS A 72 6.00 -13.07 -26.84
C LYS A 72 7.08 -12.23 -26.16
N GLU A 73 7.73 -12.76 -25.12
CA GLU A 73 8.78 -12.06 -24.40
C GLU A 73 9.98 -11.76 -25.31
N TRP A 74 10.39 -12.74 -26.12
CA TRP A 74 11.40 -12.62 -27.17
C TRP A 74 11.11 -11.46 -28.11
N LYS A 75 9.94 -11.43 -28.77
CA LYS A 75 9.57 -10.35 -29.70
C LYS A 75 9.64 -8.95 -29.07
N ILE A 76 9.18 -8.82 -27.83
CA ILE A 76 9.21 -7.53 -27.11
C ILE A 76 10.66 -7.16 -26.76
N ALA A 77 11.44 -8.13 -26.29
CA ALA A 77 12.84 -7.93 -25.93
C ALA A 77 13.67 -7.51 -27.16
N THR A 78 13.56 -8.23 -28.29
CA THR A 78 14.25 -7.88 -29.54
C THR A 78 13.90 -6.46 -29.98
N ARG A 79 12.62 -6.06 -29.90
CA ARG A 79 12.21 -4.69 -30.25
C ARG A 79 12.83 -3.63 -29.34
N LEU A 80 12.82 -3.84 -28.03
CA LEU A 80 13.40 -2.88 -27.07
C LEU A 80 14.93 -2.85 -27.10
N HIS A 81 15.56 -3.97 -27.48
CA HIS A 81 17.01 -4.10 -27.51
C HIS A 81 17.64 -3.22 -28.59
N ILE A 82 16.94 -2.96 -29.70
CA ILE A 82 17.34 -1.99 -30.73
C ILE A 82 17.67 -0.62 -30.10
N GLY A 83 16.92 -0.20 -29.08
CA GLY A 83 17.17 1.04 -28.35
C GLY A 83 17.97 0.89 -27.06
N GLY A 84 18.46 -0.31 -26.74
CA GLY A 84 19.20 -0.57 -25.48
C GLY A 84 18.32 -0.63 -24.21
N TYR A 85 16.99 -0.64 -24.33
CA TYR A 85 16.06 -0.50 -23.19
C TYR A 85 15.63 -1.81 -22.53
N THR A 86 16.28 -2.92 -22.85
CA THR A 86 16.10 -4.24 -22.23
C THR A 86 17.42 -5.01 -22.22
N ALA A 87 17.50 -6.04 -21.39
CA ALA A 87 18.58 -7.02 -21.43
C ALA A 87 18.71 -7.62 -22.86
N PRO A 88 19.95 -7.79 -23.38
CA PRO A 88 20.19 -8.40 -24.68
C PRO A 88 19.49 -9.77 -24.77
N PRO A 89 18.58 -9.96 -25.74
CA PRO A 89 17.97 -11.26 -25.97
C PRO A 89 19.00 -12.20 -26.57
N ALA A 90 19.17 -13.38 -25.97
CA ALA A 90 20.18 -14.35 -26.37
C ALA A 90 19.58 -15.45 -27.25
N ALA A 91 18.46 -16.05 -26.81
CA ALA A 91 17.77 -17.08 -27.57
C ALA A 91 16.30 -17.23 -27.19
N TYR A 92 15.53 -17.83 -28.10
CA TYR A 92 14.18 -18.34 -27.87
C TYR A 92 14.08 -19.77 -28.35
N GLY A 93 13.38 -20.65 -27.63
CA GLY A 93 13.25 -22.04 -28.04
C GLY A 93 12.00 -22.72 -27.50
N LYS A 94 11.69 -23.92 -28.02
CA LYS A 94 10.51 -24.69 -27.63
C LYS A 94 10.81 -26.18 -27.58
N SER A 95 10.35 -26.87 -26.53
CA SER A 95 10.52 -28.33 -26.39
C SER A 95 9.46 -28.93 -25.49
N SER A 96 8.90 -30.08 -25.87
CA SER A 96 8.11 -30.97 -25.00
C SER A 96 7.11 -30.28 -24.06
N GLY A 97 6.25 -29.41 -24.62
CA GLY A 97 5.25 -28.68 -23.83
C GLY A 97 5.81 -27.50 -23.02
N TRP A 98 7.01 -27.02 -23.34
CA TRP A 98 7.65 -25.85 -22.75
C TRP A 98 8.10 -24.87 -23.83
N SER A 99 8.15 -23.59 -23.47
CA SER A 99 8.84 -22.56 -24.25
C SER A 99 9.83 -21.78 -23.39
N TYR A 100 10.91 -21.31 -24.02
CA TYR A 100 12.10 -20.80 -23.37
C TYR A 100 12.49 -19.45 -23.95
N PHE A 101 12.86 -18.52 -23.09
CA PHE A 101 13.44 -17.24 -23.46
C PHE A 101 14.70 -17.02 -22.62
N ALA A 102 15.82 -16.78 -23.29
CA ALA A 102 17.11 -16.49 -22.68
C ALA A 102 17.53 -15.05 -22.99
N ALA A 103 18.10 -14.38 -21.99
CA ALA A 103 18.67 -13.05 -22.14
C ALA A 103 19.95 -12.94 -21.30
N SER A 104 20.91 -12.15 -21.78
CA SER A 104 22.16 -11.89 -21.09
C SER A 104 21.90 -11.11 -19.80
N LYS A 105 22.71 -11.36 -18.78
CA LYS A 105 22.66 -10.66 -17.50
C LYS A 105 23.05 -9.19 -17.71
N ILE A 106 22.26 -8.30 -17.10
CA ILE A 106 22.59 -6.89 -17.00
C ILE A 106 23.22 -6.64 -15.63
N GLU A 107 24.26 -5.81 -15.62
CA GLU A 107 24.88 -5.34 -14.39
C GLU A 107 24.19 -4.08 -13.87
N GLY A 108 24.20 -3.92 -12.55
CA GLY A 108 23.63 -2.78 -11.87
C GLY A 108 22.51 -3.14 -10.90
N PRO A 109 22.18 -2.23 -9.96
CA PRO A 109 21.09 -2.42 -9.03
C PRO A 109 19.74 -2.31 -9.73
N ASP A 110 18.77 -3.06 -9.25
CA ASP A 110 17.39 -2.78 -9.60
C ASP A 110 16.94 -1.41 -9.03
N LEU A 111 15.95 -0.79 -9.65
CA LEU A 111 15.53 0.57 -9.33
C LEU A 111 15.02 0.69 -7.88
N GLU A 112 14.50 -0.38 -7.26
CA GLU A 112 14.13 -0.31 -5.85
C GLU A 112 15.36 -0.14 -4.97
N SER A 113 16.37 -0.98 -5.18
CA SER A 113 17.65 -0.96 -4.45
C SER A 113 18.37 0.37 -4.66
N PHE A 114 18.50 0.83 -5.91
CA PHE A 114 19.07 2.14 -6.25
C PHE A 114 18.36 3.30 -5.52
N LEU A 115 17.02 3.31 -5.52
CA LEU A 115 16.24 4.35 -4.85
C LEU A 115 16.34 4.30 -3.31
N CYS A 116 16.67 3.15 -2.73
CA CYS A 116 16.82 3.01 -1.29
C CYS A 116 18.24 3.36 -0.82
N GLU A 117 19.26 2.96 -1.56
CA GLU A 117 20.65 2.96 -1.09
C GLU A 117 21.43 4.17 -1.63
N GLU A 118 21.30 4.46 -2.92
CA GLU A 118 22.09 5.49 -3.61
C GLU A 118 21.35 6.81 -3.71
N TRP A 119 20.09 6.78 -4.12
CA TRP A 119 19.26 7.98 -4.34
C TRP A 119 19.28 8.96 -3.16
N PRO A 120 19.20 8.56 -1.88
CA PRO A 120 19.26 9.51 -0.77
C PRO A 120 20.54 10.34 -0.73
N ARG A 121 21.66 9.75 -1.17
CA ARG A 121 23.01 10.33 -1.14
C ARG A 121 23.28 11.30 -2.30
N LEU A 122 22.51 11.20 -3.38
CA LEU A 122 22.68 12.06 -4.56
C LEU A 122 22.33 13.53 -4.29
N THR A 123 23.14 14.42 -4.87
CA THR A 123 22.88 15.87 -4.91
C THR A 123 21.65 16.19 -5.76
N ARG A 124 21.15 17.43 -5.68
CA ARG A 124 20.01 17.87 -6.49
C ARG A 124 20.28 17.76 -8.00
N THR A 125 21.47 18.13 -8.43
CA THR A 125 21.88 18.08 -9.85
C THR A 125 21.97 16.65 -10.34
N GLN A 126 22.57 15.75 -9.56
CA GLN A 126 22.61 14.31 -9.87
C GLN A 126 21.21 13.70 -9.96
N LYS A 127 20.33 14.01 -8.99
CA LYS A 127 18.92 13.58 -9.04
C LYS A 127 18.22 14.05 -10.29
N LYS A 128 18.42 15.31 -10.69
CA LYS A 128 17.85 15.87 -11.92
C LYS A 128 18.34 15.12 -13.17
N ARG A 129 19.64 14.78 -13.25
CA ARG A 129 20.20 13.95 -14.34
C ARG A 129 19.55 12.58 -14.39
N VAL A 130 19.41 11.90 -13.25
CA VAL A 130 18.77 10.58 -13.18
C VAL A 130 17.28 10.64 -13.54
N ILE A 131 16.55 11.68 -13.10
CA ILE A 131 15.16 11.92 -13.51
C ILE A 131 15.09 12.16 -15.02
N ASN A 132 16.08 12.85 -15.59
CA ASN A 132 16.18 13.07 -17.03
C ASN A 132 16.28 11.74 -17.80
N LEU A 133 17.23 10.88 -17.39
CA LEU A 133 17.40 9.54 -17.95
C LEU A 133 16.14 8.69 -17.79
N PHE A 134 15.47 8.76 -16.63
CA PHE A 134 14.24 7.99 -16.40
C PHE A 134 13.08 8.48 -17.26
N PHE A 135 12.92 9.78 -17.48
CA PHE A 135 11.90 10.27 -18.42
C PHE A 135 12.19 9.78 -19.84
N GLN A 136 13.45 9.85 -20.29
CA GLN A 136 13.84 9.41 -21.63
C GLN A 136 13.52 7.93 -21.82
N PHE A 137 13.88 7.09 -20.85
CA PHE A 137 13.52 5.68 -20.82
C PHE A 137 12.02 5.42 -20.96
N ILE A 138 11.18 6.10 -20.16
CA ILE A 138 9.72 5.92 -20.22
C ILE A 138 9.14 6.42 -21.56
N ALA A 139 9.66 7.52 -22.09
CA ALA A 139 9.27 8.02 -23.41
C ALA A 139 9.65 7.02 -24.51
N SER A 140 10.87 6.51 -24.50
CA SER A 140 11.37 5.55 -25.48
C SER A 140 10.58 4.24 -25.48
N ILE A 141 10.32 3.63 -24.32
CA ILE A 141 9.46 2.43 -24.23
C ILE A 141 8.10 2.65 -24.89
N SER A 142 7.51 3.84 -24.71
CA SER A 142 6.26 4.23 -25.36
C SER A 142 6.41 4.35 -26.88
N GLU A 143 7.49 4.94 -27.38
CA GLU A 143 7.75 5.05 -28.82
C GLU A 143 7.98 3.69 -29.49
N PHE A 144 8.60 2.74 -28.78
CA PHE A 144 8.70 1.34 -29.23
C PHE A 144 7.36 0.57 -29.15
N GLY A 145 6.26 1.22 -28.76
CA GLY A 145 4.94 0.61 -28.69
C GLY A 145 4.78 -0.40 -27.54
N VAL A 146 5.61 -0.31 -26.50
CA VAL A 146 5.59 -1.29 -25.39
C VAL A 146 4.79 -0.77 -24.21
N PHE A 147 3.81 -1.56 -23.78
CA PHE A 147 3.00 -1.29 -22.59
C PHE A 147 3.27 -2.34 -21.52
N GLN A 148 3.78 -1.95 -20.36
CA GLN A 148 4.14 -2.84 -19.26
C GLN A 148 3.18 -2.69 -18.06
N PRO A 149 2.14 -3.54 -17.93
CA PRO A 149 1.19 -3.49 -16.81
C PRO A 149 1.77 -4.06 -15.50
N ASP A 150 2.92 -4.73 -15.54
CA ASP A 150 3.60 -5.29 -14.35
C ASP A 150 4.84 -4.45 -13.99
N PHE A 151 4.70 -3.13 -14.08
CA PHE A 151 5.78 -2.20 -13.73
C PHE A 151 6.01 -2.24 -12.21
N HIS A 152 7.11 -2.89 -11.84
CA HIS A 152 7.66 -2.93 -10.49
C HIS A 152 9.06 -2.34 -10.53
N LEU A 153 9.50 -1.69 -9.45
CA LEU A 153 10.83 -1.08 -9.42
C LEU A 153 11.92 -2.13 -9.62
N ASN A 154 11.72 -3.35 -9.12
CA ASN A 154 12.65 -4.47 -9.25
C ASN A 154 12.67 -5.08 -10.68
N ASN A 155 11.76 -4.63 -11.56
CA ASN A 155 11.76 -5.00 -12.98
C ASN A 155 12.45 -3.94 -13.85
N VAL A 156 13.07 -2.93 -13.25
CA VAL A 156 13.88 -1.93 -13.93
C VAL A 156 15.26 -1.97 -13.32
N ILE A 157 16.30 -2.10 -14.13
CA ILE A 157 17.70 -2.03 -13.69
C ILE A 157 18.27 -0.69 -14.12
N PHE A 158 19.06 -0.06 -13.25
CA PHE A 158 19.90 1.06 -13.63
C PHE A 158 21.28 0.52 -13.98
N ASP A 159 21.59 0.45 -15.27
CA ASP A 159 22.91 0.06 -15.77
C ASP A 159 23.86 1.24 -15.51
N THR A 160 24.69 1.10 -14.48
CA THR A 160 25.61 2.16 -14.04
C THR A 160 26.74 2.42 -15.02
N ARG A 161 27.11 1.42 -15.84
CA ARG A 161 28.19 1.57 -16.84
C ARG A 161 27.71 2.42 -18.02
N LYS A 162 26.49 2.14 -18.48
CA LYS A 162 25.87 2.85 -19.61
C LYS A 162 25.03 4.06 -19.20
N GLU A 163 24.89 4.29 -17.89
CA GLU A 163 23.98 5.27 -17.30
C GLU A 163 22.57 5.26 -17.90
N GLN A 164 21.96 4.08 -17.98
CA GLN A 164 20.65 3.92 -18.60
C GLN A 164 19.73 3.02 -17.79
N PHE A 165 18.43 3.21 -17.96
CA PHE A 165 17.42 2.32 -17.41
C PHE A 165 17.09 1.22 -18.41
N VAL A 166 16.99 0.00 -17.88
CA VAL A 166 16.74 -1.21 -18.65
C VAL A 166 15.52 -1.90 -18.06
N LEU A 167 14.52 -2.20 -18.90
CA LEU A 167 13.33 -2.94 -18.49
C LEU A 167 13.60 -4.44 -18.59
N ILE A 168 13.25 -5.18 -17.55
CA ILE A 168 13.28 -6.64 -17.54
C ILE A 168 11.88 -7.19 -17.24
N ASP A 169 11.74 -8.51 -17.35
CA ASP A 169 10.50 -9.24 -17.11
C ASP A 169 9.31 -8.79 -17.98
N LEU A 170 9.43 -9.02 -19.28
CA LEU A 170 8.51 -8.53 -20.30
C LEU A 170 7.33 -9.49 -20.58
N HIS A 171 7.23 -10.63 -19.88
CA HIS A 171 6.19 -11.64 -20.11
C HIS A 171 4.74 -11.11 -20.08
N ARG A 172 4.47 -10.06 -19.29
CA ARG A 172 3.17 -9.39 -19.21
C ARG A 172 3.03 -8.15 -20.09
N ALA A 173 4.13 -7.64 -20.65
CA ALA A 173 4.10 -6.47 -21.51
C ALA A 173 3.29 -6.75 -22.77
N GLY A 174 2.67 -5.73 -23.33
CA GLY A 174 2.03 -5.75 -24.64
C GLY A 174 2.91 -5.03 -25.65
N LEU A 175 2.94 -5.52 -26.88
CA LEU A 175 3.58 -4.87 -28.01
C LEU A 175 2.51 -4.33 -28.95
N PHE A 176 2.74 -3.12 -29.46
CA PHE A 176 1.97 -2.52 -30.52
C PHE A 176 2.91 -2.13 -31.66
N ASP A 177 2.44 -2.21 -32.89
CA ASP A 177 3.26 -1.89 -34.07
C ASP A 177 3.53 -0.39 -34.23
N ARG A 178 2.84 0.43 -33.44
CA ARG A 178 2.97 1.89 -33.39
C ARG A 178 3.26 2.36 -31.96
N PRO A 179 3.84 3.57 -31.80
CA PRO A 179 3.94 4.23 -30.51
C PRO A 179 2.64 4.19 -29.71
N LEU A 180 2.76 4.12 -28.38
CA LEU A 180 1.59 4.17 -27.51
C LEU A 180 0.83 5.49 -27.71
N ASN A 181 -0.48 5.41 -27.95
CA ASN A 181 -1.32 6.60 -27.97
C ASN A 181 -1.46 7.23 -26.58
N THR A 182 -1.98 8.46 -26.53
CA THR A 182 -2.20 9.22 -25.28
C THR A 182 -2.90 8.39 -24.20
N ARG A 183 -4.00 7.70 -24.53
CA ARG A 183 -4.75 6.89 -23.55
C ARG A 183 -3.85 5.82 -22.91
N LYS A 184 -3.06 5.09 -23.71
CA LYS A 184 -2.14 4.06 -23.21
C LYS A 184 -0.97 4.64 -22.44
N ARG A 185 -0.39 5.77 -22.87
CA ARG A 185 0.68 6.49 -22.13
C ARG A 185 0.21 6.87 -20.72
N MET A 186 -1.00 7.42 -20.61
CA MET A 186 -1.58 7.82 -19.31
C MET A 186 -1.93 6.61 -18.44
N ASP A 187 -2.41 5.52 -19.05
CA ASP A 187 -2.65 4.25 -18.35
C ASP A 187 -1.32 3.62 -17.87
N GLN A 188 -0.26 3.67 -18.68
CA GLN A 188 1.09 3.20 -18.35
C GLN A 188 1.66 3.97 -17.14
N LEU A 189 1.54 5.31 -17.15
CA LEU A 189 2.00 6.15 -16.05
C LEU A 189 1.34 5.81 -14.71
N SER A 190 0.10 5.34 -14.71
CA SER A 190 -0.54 4.94 -13.46
C SER A 190 -0.05 3.58 -12.93
N TYR A 191 0.72 2.81 -13.70
CA TYR A 191 1.51 1.68 -13.18
C TYR A 191 2.88 2.13 -12.66
N ILE A 192 3.49 3.12 -13.31
CA ILE A 192 4.85 3.61 -13.00
C ILE A 192 4.88 4.52 -11.76
N MET A 193 3.94 5.46 -11.65
CA MET A 193 3.96 6.48 -10.60
C MET A 193 3.76 5.93 -9.17
N PRO A 194 2.86 4.98 -8.91
CA PRO A 194 2.55 4.59 -7.53
C PRO A 194 3.73 4.01 -6.74
N PRO A 195 4.56 3.10 -7.30
CA PRO A 195 5.75 2.62 -6.61
C PRO A 195 6.74 3.75 -6.27
N LEU A 196 6.80 4.81 -7.06
CA LEU A 196 7.70 5.95 -6.83
C LEU A 196 7.22 6.86 -5.69
N TRP A 197 5.90 6.99 -5.46
CA TRP A 197 5.34 7.87 -4.44
C TRP A 197 5.87 7.61 -3.02
N GLU A 198 6.26 6.36 -2.73
CA GLU A 198 6.79 5.97 -1.41
C GLU A 198 8.31 6.13 -1.31
N LYS A 199 9.01 6.16 -2.44
CA LYS A 199 10.49 6.12 -2.53
C LYS A 199 11.12 7.49 -2.79
N VAL A 200 10.45 8.36 -3.54
CA VAL A 200 11.00 9.69 -3.90
C VAL A 200 10.13 10.85 -3.42
N LYS A 201 10.71 12.05 -3.32
CA LYS A 201 10.01 13.23 -2.82
C LYS A 201 8.99 13.73 -3.85
N LYS A 202 7.89 14.34 -3.38
CA LYS A 202 6.86 14.93 -4.25
C LYS A 202 7.42 15.89 -5.31
N ARG A 203 8.43 16.69 -4.96
CA ARG A 203 9.09 17.62 -5.90
C ARG A 203 9.76 16.89 -7.07
N GLU A 204 10.35 15.73 -6.81
CA GLU A 204 11.06 14.91 -7.81
C GLU A 204 10.04 14.25 -8.76
N ILE A 205 8.89 13.80 -8.24
CA ILE A 205 7.76 13.35 -9.08
C ILE A 205 7.22 14.48 -9.97
N LEU A 206 7.12 15.71 -9.43
CA LEU A 206 6.66 16.86 -10.19
C LEU A 206 7.66 17.25 -11.28
N GLU A 207 8.96 17.19 -10.99
CA GLU A 207 10.04 17.43 -11.96
C GLU A 207 10.02 16.39 -13.08
N PHE A 208 9.92 15.10 -12.75
CA PHE A 208 9.71 14.02 -13.72
C PHE A 208 8.49 14.27 -14.61
N THR A 209 7.35 14.62 -14.00
CA THR A 209 6.10 14.90 -14.73
C THR A 209 6.25 16.14 -15.61
N SER A 210 7.03 17.14 -15.17
CA SER A 210 7.33 18.33 -15.96
C SER A 210 8.15 17.99 -17.19
N PHE A 211 9.22 17.18 -17.08
CA PHE A 211 9.99 16.71 -18.24
C PHE A 211 9.12 15.93 -19.21
N LEU A 212 8.34 14.96 -18.73
CA LEU A 212 7.40 14.23 -19.59
C LEU A 212 6.39 15.16 -20.28
N SER A 213 5.96 16.24 -19.63
CA SER A 213 4.98 17.17 -20.23
C SER A 213 5.49 17.95 -21.45
N HIS A 214 6.80 17.95 -21.71
CA HIS A 214 7.37 18.50 -22.94
C HIS A 214 7.11 17.57 -24.13
N LYS A 215 7.18 16.24 -23.92
CA LYS A 215 6.84 15.24 -24.95
C LYS A 215 5.35 14.91 -25.00
N TRP A 216 4.67 14.93 -23.86
CA TRP A 216 3.26 14.58 -23.70
C TRP A 216 2.50 15.78 -23.09
N PRO A 217 2.13 16.78 -23.91
CA PRO A 217 1.51 18.04 -23.45
C PRO A 217 0.25 17.85 -22.60
N GLU A 218 -0.45 16.71 -22.73
CA GLU A 218 -1.63 16.37 -21.95
C GLU A 218 -1.33 16.32 -20.44
N LEU A 219 -0.09 16.03 -20.07
CA LEU A 219 0.36 16.08 -18.68
C LEU A 219 0.39 17.50 -18.11
N LYS A 220 0.30 18.56 -18.91
CA LYS A 220 0.07 19.94 -18.42
C LYS A 220 -1.33 20.11 -17.84
N SER A 221 -2.31 19.32 -18.30
CA SER A 221 -3.67 19.31 -17.76
C SER A 221 -3.71 18.70 -16.36
N ARG A 222 -4.17 19.49 -15.38
CA ARG A 222 -4.39 19.01 -14.00
C ARG A 222 -5.40 17.88 -13.94
N LYS A 223 -6.46 17.93 -14.77
CA LYS A 223 -7.48 16.88 -14.89
C LYS A 223 -6.86 15.56 -15.35
N GLN A 224 -5.94 15.61 -16.31
CA GLN A 224 -5.25 14.42 -16.81
C GLN A 224 -4.35 13.80 -15.75
N ARG A 225 -3.52 14.60 -15.06
CA ARG A 225 -2.68 14.12 -13.96
C ARG A 225 -3.50 13.48 -12.84
N TYR A 226 -4.66 14.05 -12.52
CA TYR A 226 -5.60 13.46 -11.57
C TYR A 226 -6.19 12.13 -12.07
N GLY A 227 -6.54 12.03 -13.35
CA GLY A 227 -7.01 10.78 -13.95
C GLY A 227 -5.99 9.63 -13.86
N ILE A 228 -4.70 9.93 -13.99
CA ILE A 228 -3.61 8.97 -13.76
C ILE A 228 -3.61 8.53 -12.30
N GLN A 229 -3.64 9.48 -11.36
CA GLN A 229 -3.65 9.19 -9.93
C GLN A 229 -4.86 8.34 -9.52
N GLU A 230 -6.05 8.65 -10.03
CA GLU A 230 -7.27 7.90 -9.73
C GLU A 230 -7.22 6.48 -10.32
N SER A 231 -6.68 6.34 -11.53
CA SER A 231 -6.48 5.02 -12.17
C SER A 231 -5.52 4.15 -11.35
N ALA A 232 -4.43 4.74 -10.87
CA ALA A 232 -3.49 4.10 -9.96
C ALA A 232 -4.18 3.64 -8.66
N LEU A 233 -4.86 4.56 -7.97
CA LEU A 233 -5.55 4.27 -6.71
C LEU A 233 -6.63 3.19 -6.89
N LYS A 234 -7.38 3.24 -7.99
CA LYS A 234 -8.38 2.20 -8.34
C LYS A 234 -7.74 0.82 -8.48
N ARG A 235 -6.53 0.72 -9.06
CA ARG A 235 -5.79 -0.57 -9.13
C ARG A 235 -5.29 -1.02 -7.77
N MET A 236 -4.73 -0.12 -6.97
CA MET A 236 -4.28 -0.42 -5.61
C MET A 236 -5.45 -0.95 -4.75
N ARG A 237 -6.63 -0.31 -4.84
CA ARG A 237 -7.85 -0.77 -4.15
C ARG A 237 -8.26 -2.18 -4.57
N ARG A 238 -8.28 -2.48 -5.88
CA ARG A 238 -8.54 -3.84 -6.37
C ARG A 238 -7.52 -4.86 -5.85
N HIS A 239 -6.25 -4.47 -5.76
CA HIS A 239 -5.19 -5.35 -5.25
C HIS A 239 -5.35 -5.63 -3.75
N TRP A 240 -5.64 -4.60 -2.95
CA TRP A 240 -5.94 -4.76 -1.53
C TRP A 240 -7.18 -5.62 -1.30
N ASP A 241 -8.24 -5.45 -2.10
CA ASP A 241 -9.45 -6.26 -1.96
C ASP A 241 -9.19 -7.73 -2.34
N LYS A 242 -8.46 -7.99 -3.42
CA LYS A 242 -8.18 -9.37 -3.90
C LYS A 242 -7.18 -10.13 -3.04
N ARG A 243 -6.10 -9.46 -2.61
CA ARG A 243 -4.95 -10.12 -1.95
C ARG A 243 -4.76 -9.73 -0.50
N GLY A 244 -5.46 -8.70 -0.01
CA GLY A 244 -5.27 -8.16 1.32
C GLY A 244 -5.61 -9.15 2.42
N THR A 245 -6.75 -9.83 2.33
CA THR A 245 -7.14 -10.87 3.29
C THR A 245 -6.08 -11.97 3.39
N LYS A 246 -5.60 -12.48 2.25
CA LYS A 246 -4.53 -13.51 2.22
C LYS A 246 -3.23 -13.00 2.87
N ARG A 247 -2.83 -11.76 2.60
CA ARG A 247 -1.63 -11.15 3.21
C ARG A 247 -1.79 -10.97 4.72
N ILE A 248 -2.96 -10.52 5.17
CA ILE A 248 -3.28 -10.36 6.59
C ILE A 248 -3.22 -11.71 7.30
N LEU A 249 -3.84 -12.75 6.71
CA LEU A 249 -3.83 -14.11 7.27
C LEU A 249 -2.42 -14.70 7.34
N LYS A 250 -1.58 -14.50 6.32
CA LYS A 250 -0.18 -14.97 6.35
C LYS A 250 0.63 -14.40 7.53
N LYS A 251 0.35 -13.16 7.95
CA LYS A 251 1.04 -12.48 9.06
C LYS A 251 0.30 -12.60 10.40
N THR A 252 -0.70 -13.48 10.48
CA THR A 252 -1.54 -13.65 11.67
C THR A 252 -1.49 -15.11 12.11
N VAL A 253 -1.01 -15.35 13.32
CA VAL A 253 -1.13 -16.64 14.00
C VAL A 253 -2.52 -16.70 14.61
N LYS A 254 -3.33 -17.68 14.18
CA LYS A 254 -4.67 -17.91 14.72
C LYS A 254 -4.67 -19.19 15.54
N THR A 255 -5.03 -19.09 16.80
CA THR A 255 -5.22 -20.23 17.71
C THR A 255 -6.68 -20.30 18.15
N ARG A 256 -7.20 -21.51 18.34
CA ARG A 256 -8.57 -21.76 18.77
C ARG A 256 -8.57 -22.79 19.90
N GLN A 257 -9.25 -22.47 20.99
CA GLN A 257 -9.48 -23.39 22.10
C GLN A 257 -10.98 -23.34 22.46
N GLY A 258 -11.71 -24.38 22.07
CA GLY A 258 -13.17 -24.41 22.13
C GLY A 258 -13.81 -23.25 21.34
N LYS A 259 -14.57 -22.40 22.04
CA LYS A 259 -15.21 -21.20 21.49
C LYS A 259 -14.28 -19.97 21.45
N THR A 260 -13.13 -20.03 22.13
CA THR A 260 -12.18 -18.92 22.19
C THR A 260 -11.31 -18.88 20.93
N ILE A 261 -11.24 -17.71 20.30
CA ILE A 261 -10.38 -17.41 19.16
C ILE A 261 -9.34 -16.39 19.61
N MET A 262 -8.08 -16.67 19.34
CA MET A 262 -6.99 -15.74 19.56
C MET A 262 -6.25 -15.47 18.25
N LEU A 263 -5.97 -14.19 18.00
CA LEU A 263 -5.22 -13.70 16.86
C LEU A 263 -3.96 -13.01 17.39
N ARG A 264 -2.80 -13.39 16.89
CA ARG A 264 -1.51 -12.81 17.25
C ARG A 264 -0.74 -12.40 16.01
N SER A 265 -0.06 -11.26 16.07
CA SER A 265 0.87 -10.84 15.02
C SER A 265 2.07 -11.79 15.02
N GLU A 266 2.50 -12.26 13.85
CA GLU A 266 3.58 -13.24 13.71
C GLU A 266 4.84 -12.90 14.53
N GLN A 267 5.24 -11.63 14.52
CA GLN A 267 6.42 -11.07 15.20
C GLN A 267 6.23 -10.83 16.71
N CYS A 268 5.06 -11.12 17.27
CA CYS A 268 4.72 -10.81 18.66
C CYS A 268 5.06 -11.98 19.59
N SER A 269 5.69 -11.71 20.74
CA SER A 269 5.99 -12.74 21.75
C SER A 269 4.72 -13.45 22.27
N LYS A 270 4.85 -14.74 22.60
CA LYS A 270 3.76 -15.56 23.18
C LYS A 270 3.30 -15.03 24.54
N HIS A 271 4.20 -14.44 25.32
CA HIS A 271 3.88 -13.82 26.63
C HIS A 271 2.71 -12.82 26.54
N LEU A 272 2.60 -12.05 25.44
CA LEU A 272 1.50 -11.09 25.29
C LEU A 272 0.13 -11.76 25.08
N SER A 273 0.12 -12.99 24.54
CA SER A 273 -1.08 -13.82 24.52
C SER A 273 -1.46 -14.27 25.93
N ASP A 274 -0.49 -14.70 26.72
CA ASP A 274 -0.72 -15.16 28.09
C ASP A 274 -1.20 -14.02 29.00
N LEU A 275 -0.63 -12.82 28.83
CA LEU A 275 -1.08 -11.58 29.47
C LEU A 275 -2.56 -11.29 29.17
N LEU A 276 -2.96 -11.41 27.91
CA LEU A 276 -4.34 -11.14 27.49
C LEU A 276 -5.31 -12.23 27.99
N ILE A 277 -4.87 -13.48 28.08
CA ILE A 277 -5.63 -14.57 28.69
C ILE A 277 -5.82 -14.31 30.19
N SER A 278 -4.75 -13.93 30.89
CA SER A 278 -4.78 -13.57 32.31
C SER A 278 -5.77 -12.43 32.57
N PHE A 279 -5.73 -11.37 31.73
CA PHE A 279 -6.68 -10.26 31.82
C PHE A 279 -8.15 -10.68 31.65
N ILE A 280 -8.44 -11.59 30.71
CA ILE A 280 -9.82 -12.07 30.51
C ILE A 280 -10.31 -12.90 31.70
N LYS A 281 -9.42 -13.67 32.36
CA LYS A 281 -9.77 -14.49 33.52
C LYS A 281 -9.90 -13.67 34.80
N HIS A 282 -8.98 -12.73 35.00
CA HIS A 282 -8.80 -11.96 36.22
C HIS A 282 -8.65 -10.46 35.93
N PRO A 283 -9.68 -9.80 35.37
CA PRO A 283 -9.59 -8.39 35.00
C PRO A 283 -9.33 -7.47 36.20
N GLU A 284 -9.67 -7.88 37.42
CA GLU A 284 -9.40 -7.20 38.70
C GLU A 284 -7.91 -7.01 38.98
N LYS A 285 -7.05 -7.96 38.58
CA LYS A 285 -5.59 -7.87 38.79
C LYS A 285 -4.91 -6.77 37.98
N PHE A 286 -5.61 -6.24 36.98
CA PHE A 286 -5.14 -5.18 36.10
C PHE A 286 -5.81 -3.84 36.41
N GLN A 287 -6.60 -3.76 37.48
CA GLN A 287 -7.33 -2.57 37.88
C GLN A 287 -6.55 -1.84 38.96
N SER A 288 -5.74 -0.90 38.52
CA SER A 288 -5.28 0.20 39.37
C SER A 288 -5.75 1.53 38.79
N PRO A 289 -6.10 2.53 39.62
CA PRO A 289 -6.63 3.81 39.14
C PRO A 289 -5.75 4.48 38.07
N GLU A 290 -4.43 4.40 38.23
CA GLU A 290 -3.46 4.97 37.29
C GLU A 290 -3.42 4.28 35.91
N ASN A 291 -3.93 3.05 35.82
CA ASN A 291 -3.97 2.28 34.58
C ASN A 291 -5.28 2.47 33.80
N ILE A 292 -6.34 3.02 34.40
CA ILE A 292 -7.66 3.15 33.76
C ILE A 292 -7.75 4.43 32.92
N LEU A 293 -7.93 4.27 31.61
CA LEU A 293 -8.09 5.39 30.68
C LEU A 293 -9.55 5.69 30.38
N LYS A 294 -10.38 4.65 30.31
CA LYS A 294 -11.81 4.75 30.03
C LYS A 294 -12.52 3.53 30.59
N ASN A 295 -13.58 3.74 31.36
CA ASN A 295 -14.45 2.67 31.84
C ASN A 295 -15.90 3.02 31.50
N SER A 296 -16.40 2.46 30.41
CA SER A 296 -17.78 2.69 29.94
C SER A 296 -18.58 1.38 29.94
N ARG A 297 -19.90 1.49 29.75
CA ARG A 297 -20.80 0.34 29.66
C ARG A 297 -20.35 -0.74 28.66
N HIS A 298 -19.78 -0.33 27.53
CA HIS A 298 -19.46 -1.24 26.42
C HIS A 298 -17.97 -1.46 26.18
N THR A 299 -17.12 -0.58 26.68
CA THR A 299 -15.67 -0.68 26.49
C THR A 299 -14.92 -0.23 27.73
N ARG A 300 -13.84 -0.96 28.01
CA ARG A 300 -12.85 -0.60 29.03
C ARG A 300 -11.48 -0.48 28.36
N CYS A 301 -10.79 0.61 28.61
CA CYS A 301 -9.46 0.87 28.07
C CYS A 301 -8.47 1.05 29.22
N LEU A 302 -7.36 0.31 29.15
CA LEU A 302 -6.32 0.30 30.16
C LEU A 302 -4.96 0.59 29.51
N LYS A 303 -4.09 1.27 30.26
CA LYS A 303 -2.65 1.30 30.02
C LYS A 303 -2.04 0.14 30.79
N ILE A 304 -1.26 -0.70 30.10
CA ILE A 304 -0.51 -1.79 30.74
C ILE A 304 0.96 -1.51 30.55
N SER A 305 1.74 -1.53 31.62
CA SER A 305 3.19 -1.42 31.56
C SER A 305 3.79 -2.77 31.92
N THR A 306 4.68 -3.28 31.08
CA THR A 306 5.67 -4.29 31.46
C THR A 306 7.00 -3.58 31.72
N GLU A 307 7.98 -4.27 32.31
CA GLU A 307 9.28 -3.70 32.71
C GLU A 307 9.97 -2.88 31.60
N SER A 308 9.76 -3.23 30.33
CA SER A 308 10.40 -2.58 29.18
C SER A 308 9.45 -1.93 28.18
N THR A 309 8.12 -2.09 28.28
CA THR A 309 7.20 -1.61 27.24
C THR A 309 5.81 -1.23 27.78
N LYS A 310 5.24 -0.17 27.21
CA LYS A 310 3.86 0.26 27.48
C LYS A 310 2.91 -0.21 26.37
N TYR A 311 1.73 -0.66 26.76
CA TYR A 311 0.68 -1.15 25.87
C TYR A 311 -0.66 -0.46 26.15
N PHE A 312 -1.48 -0.40 25.11
CA PHE A 312 -2.88 -0.02 25.19
C PHE A 312 -3.74 -1.27 25.08
N LEU A 313 -4.55 -1.54 26.10
CA LEU A 313 -5.51 -2.63 26.13
C LEU A 313 -6.92 -2.07 25.94
N LYS A 314 -7.64 -2.57 24.93
CA LYS A 314 -9.05 -2.27 24.70
C LYS A 314 -9.90 -3.52 24.88
N ALA A 315 -10.71 -3.54 25.94
CA ALA A 315 -11.61 -4.61 26.29
C ALA A 315 -13.07 -4.26 25.92
N TYR A 316 -13.80 -5.23 25.40
CA TYR A 316 -15.18 -5.11 24.94
C TYR A 316 -16.12 -5.86 25.88
N ARG A 317 -17.11 -5.14 26.43
CA ARG A 317 -18.06 -5.65 27.41
C ARG A 317 -19.41 -5.96 26.78
N SER A 318 -20.03 -7.01 27.27
CA SER A 318 -21.41 -7.33 26.90
C SER A 318 -22.37 -6.41 27.65
N SER A 319 -23.42 -5.94 26.97
CA SER A 319 -24.61 -5.47 27.67
C SER A 319 -25.46 -6.70 27.93
N SER A 320 -25.77 -7.00 29.18
CA SER A 320 -26.52 -8.18 29.65
C SER A 320 -27.99 -8.27 29.17
N ASN A 321 -28.33 -7.76 27.99
CA ASN A 321 -29.68 -7.71 27.44
C ASN A 321 -29.84 -8.63 26.21
N LEU A 322 -31.10 -8.90 25.82
CA LEU A 322 -31.48 -9.69 24.63
C LEU A 322 -30.82 -9.16 23.32
N LYS A 323 -30.44 -7.88 23.27
CA LYS A 323 -29.64 -7.31 22.15
C LYS A 323 -28.27 -7.97 21.99
N SER A 324 -27.79 -8.74 22.96
CA SER A 324 -26.56 -9.52 22.87
C SER A 324 -26.67 -10.75 21.97
N ILE A 325 -27.88 -11.25 21.70
CA ILE A 325 -28.15 -12.30 20.72
C ILE A 325 -27.77 -11.81 19.31
N CYS A 326 -27.96 -10.52 19.01
CA CYS A 326 -27.52 -9.94 17.73
C CYS A 326 -25.99 -10.02 17.52
N TYR A 327 -25.19 -10.21 18.58
CA TYR A 327 -23.75 -10.42 18.45
C TYR A 327 -23.37 -11.84 17.99
N LEU A 328 -24.29 -12.81 18.04
CA LEU A 328 -24.08 -14.14 17.45
C LEU A 328 -24.09 -14.08 15.91
N PHE A 329 -24.87 -13.17 15.34
CA PHE A 329 -25.03 -13.00 13.89
C PHE A 329 -24.13 -11.92 13.28
N LYS A 330 -23.36 -11.19 14.11
CA LYS A 330 -22.48 -10.10 13.66
C LYS A 330 -21.02 -10.43 13.98
N THR A 331 -20.11 -10.05 13.09
CA THR A 331 -18.66 -10.16 13.37
C THR A 331 -18.34 -9.40 14.67
N PRO A 332 -17.72 -10.06 15.67
CA PRO A 332 -17.38 -9.47 16.97
C PRO A 332 -16.57 -8.19 16.83
N ARG A 333 -16.82 -7.20 17.70
CA ARG A 333 -16.14 -5.89 17.64
C ARG A 333 -14.63 -6.00 17.70
N VAL A 334 -14.11 -6.86 18.59
CA VAL A 334 -12.66 -7.11 18.73
C VAL A 334 -12.03 -7.65 17.43
N LEU A 335 -12.69 -8.61 16.77
CA LEU A 335 -12.19 -9.19 15.51
C LEU A 335 -12.28 -8.16 14.39
N ARG A 336 -13.35 -7.35 14.36
CA ARG A 336 -13.47 -6.24 13.42
C ARG A 336 -12.35 -5.22 13.62
N ALA A 337 -12.09 -4.79 14.85
CA ALA A 337 -11.02 -3.84 15.17
C ALA A 337 -9.64 -4.38 14.76
N TRP A 338 -9.37 -5.67 15.04
CA TRP A 338 -8.17 -6.36 14.56
C TRP A 338 -8.04 -6.27 13.04
N HIS A 339 -9.06 -6.73 12.31
CA HIS A 339 -9.03 -6.75 10.85
C HIS A 339 -8.94 -5.34 10.26
N THR A 340 -9.65 -4.36 10.81
CA THR A 340 -9.60 -2.97 10.36
C THR A 340 -8.20 -2.38 10.56
N SER A 341 -7.59 -2.54 11.73
CA SER A 341 -6.23 -2.05 12.01
C SER A 341 -5.21 -2.66 11.04
N ARG A 342 -5.29 -3.98 10.79
CA ARG A 342 -4.41 -4.64 9.81
C ARG A 342 -4.68 -4.18 8.37
N ASN A 343 -5.93 -3.87 8.03
CA ASN A 343 -6.29 -3.33 6.73
C ASN A 343 -5.76 -1.90 6.50
N LEU A 344 -5.68 -1.07 7.55
CA LEU A 344 -5.05 0.26 7.49
C LEU A 344 -3.54 0.13 7.26
N LEU A 345 -2.87 -0.76 8.00
CA LEU A 345 -1.44 -1.01 7.82
C LEU A 345 -1.11 -1.54 6.43
N LEU A 346 -1.92 -2.48 5.91
CA LEU A 346 -1.78 -2.99 4.54
C LEU A 346 -1.95 -1.88 3.49
N ARG A 347 -2.74 -0.86 3.81
CA ARG A 347 -2.96 0.34 2.99
C ARG A 347 -1.95 1.43 3.29
N HIS A 348 -0.94 1.20 4.11
CA HIS A 348 0.05 2.23 4.49
C HIS A 348 -0.63 3.49 5.07
N ILE A 349 -1.63 3.29 5.93
CA ILE A 349 -2.18 4.33 6.82
C ILE A 349 -1.67 4.02 8.23
N SER A 350 -0.98 4.99 8.83
CA SER A 350 -0.37 4.83 10.15
C SER A 350 -1.44 4.61 11.21
N THR A 351 -1.36 3.48 11.91
CA THR A 351 -2.21 3.11 13.05
C THR A 351 -1.41 2.17 13.95
N PRO A 352 -1.69 2.09 15.27
CA PRO A 352 -1.01 1.13 16.13
C PRO A 352 -1.12 -0.31 15.61
N LEU A 353 -0.01 -1.04 15.59
CA LEU A 353 0.00 -2.45 15.21
C LEU A 353 -0.84 -3.26 16.21
N PRO A 354 -1.91 -3.95 15.81
CA PRO A 354 -2.59 -4.84 16.73
C PRO A 354 -1.67 -6.05 17.02
N LEU A 355 -1.27 -6.21 18.28
CA LEU A 355 -0.31 -7.23 18.69
C LEU A 355 -1.01 -8.57 18.93
N VAL A 356 -2.03 -8.54 19.79
CA VAL A 356 -2.85 -9.70 20.15
C VAL A 356 -4.31 -9.29 20.28
N ALA A 357 -5.24 -10.12 19.83
CA ALA A 357 -6.66 -10.02 20.11
C ALA A 357 -7.22 -11.36 20.56
N ILE A 358 -8.13 -11.32 21.52
CA ILE A 358 -8.86 -12.49 22.03
C ILE A 358 -10.36 -12.25 21.91
N HIS A 359 -11.08 -13.27 21.47
CA HIS A 359 -12.54 -13.33 21.47
C HIS A 359 -12.96 -14.64 22.14
N THR A 360 -13.76 -14.55 23.19
CA THR A 360 -14.11 -15.73 24.01
C THR A 360 -15.18 -16.63 23.38
N GLY A 361 -15.88 -16.16 22.35
CA GLY A 361 -17.02 -16.86 21.74
C GLY A 361 -18.25 -16.96 22.63
N ASN A 362 -18.22 -16.38 23.84
CA ASN A 362 -19.36 -16.34 24.76
C ASN A 362 -19.79 -14.87 24.97
N PRO A 363 -20.92 -14.44 24.38
CA PRO A 363 -21.41 -13.06 24.52
C PRO A 363 -21.93 -12.76 25.93
N TRP A 364 -22.10 -13.76 26.80
CA TRP A 364 -22.58 -13.59 28.18
C TRP A 364 -21.45 -13.27 29.17
N LYS A 365 -20.18 -13.40 28.76
CA LYS A 365 -19.06 -12.96 29.59
C LYS A 365 -19.06 -11.43 29.73
N SER A 366 -18.74 -10.96 30.93
CA SER A 366 -18.61 -9.52 31.25
C SER A 366 -17.63 -8.81 30.29
N ILE A 367 -16.55 -9.50 29.91
CA ILE A 367 -15.64 -9.16 28.83
C ILE A 367 -15.64 -10.30 27.81
N TYR A 368 -16.20 -10.07 26.63
CA TYR A 368 -16.28 -11.10 25.59
C TYR A 368 -15.11 -11.04 24.59
N GLY A 369 -14.28 -10.01 24.67
CA GLY A 369 -13.03 -9.92 23.91
C GLY A 369 -12.19 -8.71 24.27
N ALA A 370 -10.90 -8.77 23.94
CA ALA A 370 -9.94 -7.70 24.20
C ALA A 370 -8.84 -7.67 23.13
N MET A 371 -8.22 -6.51 22.94
CA MET A 371 -7.12 -6.31 21.99
C MET A 371 -6.01 -5.47 22.61
N LEU A 372 -4.77 -5.89 22.40
CA LEU A 372 -3.56 -5.21 22.83
C LEU A 372 -2.84 -4.58 21.62
N SER A 373 -2.40 -3.33 21.77
CA SER A 373 -1.54 -2.63 20.80
C SER A 373 -0.43 -1.86 21.53
N PRO A 374 0.65 -1.44 20.85
CA PRO A 374 1.65 -0.57 21.44
C PRO A 374 1.00 0.71 21.97
N TRP A 375 1.53 1.22 23.09
CA TRP A 375 1.13 2.52 23.60
C TRP A 375 1.51 3.62 22.60
N ILE A 376 0.60 4.57 22.40
CA ILE A 376 0.87 5.78 21.64
C ILE A 376 0.51 7.00 22.48
N GLU A 377 1.37 8.00 22.49
CA GLU A 377 1.14 9.26 23.20
C GLU A 377 0.08 10.08 22.47
N ALA A 378 -1.21 9.79 22.71
CA ALA A 378 -2.34 10.35 21.97
C ALA A 378 -3.41 11.03 22.86
N GLY A 379 -3.12 11.21 24.16
CA GLY A 379 -4.03 11.77 25.16
C GLY A 379 -4.03 13.31 25.26
N ASN A 380 -4.19 13.82 26.48
CA ASN A 380 -4.26 15.26 26.76
C ASN A 380 -3.02 16.02 26.28
N SER A 381 -1.83 15.43 26.41
CA SER A 381 -0.58 15.97 25.90
C SER A 381 -0.63 16.20 24.38
N ASN A 382 -1.07 15.20 23.62
CA ASN A 382 -1.26 15.31 22.17
C ASN A 382 -2.29 16.39 21.81
N THR A 383 -3.40 16.46 22.55
CA THR A 383 -4.42 17.49 22.35
C THR A 383 -3.85 18.89 22.60
N ALA A 384 -3.06 19.08 23.66
CA ALA A 384 -2.39 20.33 23.96
C ALA A 384 -1.40 20.73 22.85
N ILE A 385 -0.61 19.78 22.33
CA ILE A 385 0.32 20.02 21.21
C ILE A 385 -0.44 20.49 19.97
N ILE A 386 -1.55 19.83 19.60
CA ILE A 386 -2.35 20.21 18.43
C ILE A 386 -2.95 21.62 18.64
N LYS A 387 -3.54 21.88 19.81
CA LYS A 387 -4.10 23.19 20.17
C LYS A 387 -3.03 24.29 20.07
N GLN A 388 -1.85 24.06 20.64
CA GLN A 388 -0.74 25.01 20.58
C GLN A 388 -0.25 25.23 19.14
N THR A 389 -0.18 24.16 18.35
CA THR A 389 0.19 24.24 16.93
C THR A 389 -0.84 25.05 16.12
N LEU A 390 -2.14 24.88 16.40
CA LEU A 390 -3.22 25.62 15.74
C LEU A 390 -3.21 27.12 16.03
N LYS A 391 -2.82 27.53 17.25
CA LYS A 391 -2.69 28.94 17.64
C LYS A 391 -1.68 29.70 16.78
N HIS A 392 -0.58 29.04 16.41
CA HIS A 392 0.45 29.64 15.58
C HIS A 392 0.05 29.63 14.10
N ARG A 393 -0.04 30.80 13.44
CA ARG A 393 -0.60 30.93 12.08
C ARG A 393 0.05 29.98 11.07
N LYS A 394 1.38 30.05 10.89
CA LYS A 394 2.15 29.26 9.91
C LYS A 394 2.11 27.75 10.22
N GLN A 395 2.29 27.37 11.49
CA GLN A 395 2.29 25.97 11.91
C GLN A 395 0.88 25.37 11.85
N GLY A 396 -0.15 26.14 12.22
CA GLY A 396 -1.55 25.76 12.10
C GLY A 396 -1.99 25.56 10.65
N ASP A 397 -1.56 26.43 9.73
CA ASP A 397 -1.80 26.27 8.29
C ASP A 397 -1.23 24.95 7.77
N ARG A 398 0.00 24.64 8.22
CA ARG A 398 0.68 23.40 7.87
C ARG A 398 -0.03 22.18 8.46
N LEU A 399 -0.46 22.24 9.71
CA LEU A 399 -1.23 21.17 10.35
C LEU A 399 -2.53 20.89 9.61
N ILE A 400 -3.34 21.93 9.31
CA ILE A 400 -4.61 21.79 8.58
C ILE A 400 -4.36 21.18 7.20
N LYS A 401 -3.34 21.65 6.49
CA LYS A 401 -2.95 21.10 5.17
C LYS A 401 -2.55 19.63 5.27
N ASP A 402 -1.71 19.26 6.22
CA ASP A 402 -1.21 17.90 6.37
C ASP A 402 -2.33 16.95 6.81
N LEU A 403 -3.24 17.42 7.68
CA LEU A 403 -4.39 16.65 8.14
C LEU A 403 -5.43 16.44 7.03
N ALA A 404 -5.73 17.48 6.24
CA ALA A 404 -6.59 17.35 5.07
C ALA A 404 -6.00 16.37 4.04
N CYS A 405 -4.67 16.40 3.85
CA CYS A 405 -3.96 15.44 3.02
C CYS A 405 -4.06 14.01 3.58
N PHE A 406 -3.85 13.82 4.88
CA PHE A 406 -3.95 12.51 5.54
C PHE A 406 -5.37 11.94 5.44
N LEU A 407 -6.40 12.74 5.69
CA LEU A 407 -7.79 12.31 5.57
C LEU A 407 -8.16 11.98 4.11
N TRP A 408 -7.69 12.80 3.16
CA TRP A 408 -7.84 12.51 1.73
C TRP A 408 -7.19 11.16 1.37
N GLN A 409 -5.97 10.89 1.85
CA GLN A 409 -5.30 9.61 1.64
C GLN A 409 -6.10 8.44 2.23
N MET A 410 -6.68 8.59 3.42
CA MET A 410 -7.57 7.57 3.99
C MET A 410 -8.74 7.27 3.04
N HIS A 411 -9.44 8.30 2.56
CA HIS A 411 -10.57 8.14 1.66
C HIS A 411 -10.18 7.52 0.31
N GLU A 412 -9.06 7.95 -0.27
CA GLU A 412 -8.55 7.38 -1.52
C GLU A 412 -8.11 5.93 -1.41
N LYS A 413 -7.75 5.50 -0.20
CA LYS A 413 -7.43 4.10 0.09
C LYS A 413 -8.63 3.29 0.54
N GLY A 414 -9.83 3.87 0.48
CA GLY A 414 -11.08 3.17 0.78
C GLY A 414 -11.39 3.09 2.26
N ILE A 415 -10.90 4.01 3.09
CA ILE A 415 -11.13 4.03 4.53
C ILE A 415 -12.08 5.17 4.88
N PHE A 416 -13.23 4.83 5.45
CA PHE A 416 -14.15 5.77 6.11
C PHE A 416 -14.00 5.58 7.62
N HIS A 417 -13.64 6.62 8.35
CA HIS A 417 -13.36 6.53 9.78
C HIS A 417 -14.65 6.36 10.60
N GLY A 418 -15.69 7.15 10.32
CA GLY A 418 -16.99 7.09 10.98
C GLY A 418 -17.05 7.66 12.41
N ASP A 419 -15.92 8.10 12.95
CA ASP A 419 -15.83 8.97 14.15
C ASP A 419 -14.58 9.85 14.03
N CYS A 420 -14.52 10.62 12.94
CA CYS A 420 -13.30 11.30 12.48
C CYS A 420 -13.01 12.59 13.26
N LYS A 421 -12.85 12.50 14.58
CA LYS A 421 -12.49 13.66 15.43
C LYS A 421 -10.98 13.80 15.49
N ILE A 422 -10.46 15.02 15.56
CA ILE A 422 -9.02 15.31 15.69
C ILE A 422 -8.38 14.59 16.89
N THR A 423 -9.14 14.35 17.96
CA THR A 423 -8.67 13.63 19.16
C THR A 423 -8.41 12.14 18.91
N ASN A 424 -8.87 11.57 17.79
CA ASN A 424 -8.57 10.19 17.37
C ASN A 424 -7.32 10.11 16.47
N PHE A 425 -6.55 11.20 16.38
CA PHE A 425 -5.31 11.29 15.62
C PHE A 425 -4.18 11.75 16.55
N ARG A 426 -3.16 10.89 16.70
CA ARG A 426 -1.88 11.29 17.30
C ARG A 426 -1.13 12.14 16.29
N PHE A 427 -0.74 13.34 16.70
CA PHE A 427 0.07 14.27 15.92
C PHE A 427 1.49 14.31 16.47
N ASN A 428 2.47 14.00 15.63
CA ASN A 428 3.88 14.18 15.94
C ASN A 428 4.57 14.93 14.78
N PRO A 429 4.97 16.19 14.95
CA PRO A 429 5.57 16.99 13.88
C PRO A 429 6.94 16.48 13.43
N ALA A 430 7.65 15.72 14.28
CA ALA A 430 8.97 15.15 14.00
C ALA A 430 8.90 13.85 13.19
N ASP A 431 7.77 13.12 13.26
CA ASP A 431 7.61 11.87 12.54
C ASP A 431 7.40 12.11 11.03
N LYS A 432 7.99 11.24 10.20
CA LYS A 432 7.71 11.19 8.74
C LYS A 432 6.20 11.05 8.48
N ASN A 433 5.54 10.22 9.27
CA ASN A 433 4.09 10.07 9.31
C ASN A 433 3.52 10.89 10.46
N ARG A 434 3.26 12.18 10.18
CA ARG A 434 2.81 13.15 11.19
C ARG A 434 1.55 12.75 11.94
N PHE A 435 0.69 11.94 11.34
CA PHE A 435 -0.56 11.48 11.92
C PHE A 435 -0.57 9.96 12.06
N THR A 436 -1.00 9.49 13.22
CA THR A 436 -1.34 8.09 13.47
C THR A 436 -2.79 8.02 13.96
N VAL A 437 -3.65 7.34 13.21
CA VAL A 437 -5.07 7.21 13.53
C VAL A 437 -5.33 6.03 14.47
N PHE A 438 -6.21 6.21 15.43
CA PHE A 438 -6.64 5.17 16.36
C PHE A 438 -8.15 5.27 16.60
N ASP A 439 -8.67 4.40 17.46
CA ASP A 439 -10.11 4.21 17.71
C ASP A 439 -10.94 3.88 16.45
N LEU A 440 -10.71 2.68 15.92
CA LEU A 440 -11.23 2.23 14.63
C LEU A 440 -12.56 1.47 14.72
N ASP A 441 -13.31 1.59 15.82
CA ASP A 441 -14.52 0.78 16.04
C ASP A 441 -15.63 1.08 15.02
N SER A 442 -15.74 2.33 14.58
CA SER A 442 -16.70 2.80 13.58
C SER A 442 -16.17 2.72 12.14
N THR A 443 -14.88 2.41 11.98
CA THR A 443 -14.18 2.47 10.70
C THR A 443 -14.66 1.37 9.76
N ARG A 444 -14.89 1.75 8.51
CA ARG A 444 -15.33 0.85 7.43
C ARG A 444 -14.34 0.90 6.28
N ILE A 445 -13.94 -0.28 5.83
CA ILE A 445 -13.15 -0.46 4.61
C ILE A 445 -14.12 -0.68 3.45
N ARG A 446 -13.96 0.10 2.38
CA ARG A 446 -14.72 -0.03 1.14
C ARG A 446 -13.79 0.02 -0.06
N LYS A 447 -14.25 -0.50 -1.19
CA LYS A 447 -13.55 -0.39 -2.48
C LYS A 447 -13.44 1.05 -2.99
N ALA A 448 -14.36 1.92 -2.61
CA ALA A 448 -14.32 3.36 -2.83
C ALA A 448 -15.20 4.05 -1.78
N ILE A 449 -14.77 5.20 -1.26
CA ILE A 449 -15.56 6.00 -0.31
C ILE A 449 -16.50 6.91 -1.08
N LYS A 450 -17.79 6.87 -0.73
CA LYS A 450 -18.83 7.74 -1.29
C LYS A 450 -18.69 9.16 -0.74
N ASP A 451 -19.08 10.15 -1.52
CA ASP A 451 -18.96 11.56 -1.11
C ASP A 451 -19.69 11.89 0.18
N ARG A 452 -20.85 11.27 0.43
CA ARG A 452 -21.56 11.40 1.71
C ARG A 452 -20.72 10.95 2.91
N ASP A 453 -19.93 9.88 2.75
CA ASP A 453 -19.09 9.33 3.82
C ASP A 453 -17.86 10.25 4.00
N ARG A 454 -17.29 10.77 2.89
CA ARG A 454 -16.21 11.79 2.93
C ARG A 454 -16.63 13.06 3.67
N ILE A 455 -17.79 13.61 3.30
CA ILE A 455 -18.34 14.82 3.92
C ILE A 455 -18.64 14.57 5.40
N SER A 456 -19.11 13.38 5.77
CA SER A 456 -19.33 13.03 7.18
C SER A 456 -18.04 13.10 7.99
N ASP A 457 -16.97 12.45 7.52
CA ASP A 457 -15.67 12.48 8.20
C ASP A 457 -15.09 13.91 8.26
N ILE A 458 -15.20 14.69 7.19
CA ILE A 458 -14.77 16.11 7.18
C ILE A 458 -15.59 16.94 8.17
N THR A 459 -16.90 16.71 8.26
CA THR A 459 -17.79 17.42 9.21
C THR A 459 -17.36 17.14 10.65
N ASP A 460 -17.17 15.87 11.00
CA ASP A 460 -16.78 15.48 12.36
C ASP A 460 -15.38 16.03 12.71
N MET A 461 -14.47 16.05 11.74
CA MET A 461 -13.12 16.60 11.87
C MET A 461 -13.16 18.11 12.13
N CYS A 462 -13.79 18.88 11.25
CA CYS A 462 -13.90 20.33 11.40
C CYS A 462 -14.63 20.72 12.69
N ALA A 463 -15.77 20.09 12.99
CA ALA A 463 -16.51 20.35 14.22
C ALA A 463 -15.70 20.04 15.49
N SER A 464 -14.82 19.03 15.45
CA SER A 464 -13.96 18.71 16.59
C SER A 464 -12.87 19.76 16.84
N MET A 465 -12.34 20.40 15.79
CA MET A 465 -11.35 21.46 15.91
C MET A 465 -11.98 22.82 16.25
N GLU A 466 -13.10 23.18 15.60
CA GLU A 466 -13.79 24.46 15.85
C GLU A 466 -14.39 24.56 17.26
N MET A 467 -14.70 23.42 17.87
CA MET A 467 -15.13 23.39 19.27
C MET A 467 -14.10 24.02 20.22
N TRP A 468 -12.81 23.97 19.88
CA TRP A 468 -11.77 24.58 20.70
C TRP A 468 -11.72 26.10 20.61
N ARG A 469 -12.38 26.72 19.61
CA ARG A 469 -12.40 28.19 19.39
C ARG A 469 -11.01 28.83 19.35
N ILE A 470 -10.01 28.08 18.86
CA ILE A 470 -8.61 28.53 18.80
C ILE A 470 -8.32 29.34 17.54
N ARG A 471 -9.03 29.04 16.45
CA ARG A 471 -8.75 29.59 15.13
C ARG A 471 -10.04 29.69 14.33
N GLU A 472 -10.19 30.80 13.62
CA GLU A 472 -11.32 31.06 12.75
C GLU A 472 -11.17 30.34 11.40
N TYR A 473 -12.28 30.19 10.69
CA TYR A 473 -12.33 29.65 9.33
C TYR A 473 -11.73 28.25 9.11
N ILE A 474 -11.57 27.45 10.16
CA ILE A 474 -11.00 26.08 10.05
C ILE A 474 -11.75 25.24 9.02
N THR A 475 -13.09 25.25 9.03
CA THR A 475 -13.89 24.51 8.04
C THR A 475 -13.57 24.92 6.61
N HIS A 476 -13.40 26.22 6.36
CA HIS A 476 -13.06 26.74 5.04
C HIS A 476 -11.66 26.28 4.62
N ASP A 477 -10.66 26.53 5.46
CA ASP A 477 -9.27 26.21 5.17
C ASP A 477 -9.09 24.71 4.93
N PHE A 478 -9.70 23.88 5.77
CA PHE A 478 -9.65 22.43 5.63
C PHE A 478 -10.27 21.97 4.31
N LEU A 479 -11.49 22.44 3.98
CA LEU A 479 -12.19 22.03 2.77
C LEU A 479 -11.43 22.42 1.51
N ILE A 480 -10.89 23.64 1.43
CA ILE A 480 -10.13 24.08 0.25
C ILE A 480 -8.87 23.23 0.07
N ARG A 481 -8.17 22.88 1.15
CA ARG A 481 -7.00 21.97 1.09
C ARG A 481 -7.40 20.57 0.62
N TYR A 482 -8.56 20.08 1.06
CA TYR A 482 -9.10 18.78 0.65
C TYR A 482 -9.51 18.77 -0.83
N ILE A 483 -10.28 19.78 -1.29
CA ILE A 483 -10.75 19.91 -2.69
C ILE A 483 -9.56 20.01 -3.65
N ARG A 484 -8.47 20.66 -3.27
CA ARG A 484 -7.24 20.71 -4.09
C ARG A 484 -6.70 19.32 -4.42
N LEU A 485 -6.94 18.33 -3.57
CA LEU A 485 -6.54 16.93 -3.76
C LEU A 485 -7.65 16.09 -4.42
N HIS A 486 -8.92 16.41 -4.15
CA HIS A 486 -10.09 15.75 -4.70
C HIS A 486 -10.80 16.63 -5.74
N ILE A 487 -10.22 16.67 -6.94
CA ILE A 487 -10.64 17.53 -8.07
C ILE A 487 -12.13 17.46 -8.42
N PRO A 488 -12.85 16.32 -8.32
CA PRO A 488 -14.28 16.27 -8.64
C PRO A 488 -15.13 17.33 -7.92
N TRP A 489 -14.70 17.80 -6.75
CA TRP A 489 -15.41 18.81 -5.96
C TRP A 489 -15.06 20.26 -6.30
N GLU A 490 -14.14 20.51 -7.25
CA GLU A 490 -13.66 21.87 -7.56
C GLU A 490 -14.79 22.78 -8.08
N LYS A 491 -15.65 22.26 -8.96
CA LYS A 491 -16.77 23.01 -9.56
C LYS A 491 -17.89 23.36 -8.57
N GLU A 492 -18.06 22.56 -7.52
CA GLU A 492 -19.15 22.70 -6.54
C GLU A 492 -18.65 23.24 -5.19
N SER A 493 -17.42 23.73 -5.14
CA SER A 493 -16.72 24.08 -3.89
C SER A 493 -17.48 25.06 -3.00
N THR A 494 -18.11 26.09 -3.58
CA THR A 494 -18.94 27.08 -2.86
C THR A 494 -20.16 26.45 -2.20
N ILE A 495 -20.89 25.61 -2.94
CA ILE A 495 -22.11 24.92 -2.44
C ILE A 495 -21.72 23.92 -1.35
N LEU A 496 -20.65 23.15 -1.58
CA LEU A 496 -20.11 22.21 -0.61
C LEU A 496 -19.68 22.91 0.68
N LEU A 497 -19.02 24.06 0.59
CA LEU A 497 -18.62 24.84 1.76
C LEU A 497 -19.83 25.32 2.56
N LYS A 498 -20.85 25.89 1.91
CA LYS A 498 -22.08 26.35 2.57
C LYS A 498 -22.76 25.19 3.31
N ASN A 499 -22.90 24.05 2.65
CA ASN A 499 -23.50 22.85 3.24
C ASN A 499 -22.68 22.27 4.40
N LEU A 500 -21.35 22.28 4.27
CA LEU A 500 -20.44 21.79 5.30
C LEU A 500 -20.51 22.68 6.56
N ARG A 501 -20.49 24.00 6.41
CA ARG A 501 -20.63 24.95 7.53
C ARG A 501 -21.93 24.70 8.32
N LYS A 502 -23.07 24.59 7.64
CA LYS A 502 -24.36 24.28 8.27
C LYS A 502 -24.33 22.98 9.07
N ARG A 503 -23.67 21.93 8.54
CA ARG A 503 -23.51 20.64 9.23
C ARG A 503 -22.59 20.74 10.46
N VAL A 504 -21.48 21.48 10.34
CA VAL A 504 -20.55 21.72 11.44
C VAL A 504 -21.24 22.50 12.57
N GLU A 505 -21.97 23.57 12.25
CA GLU A 505 -22.76 24.34 13.22
C GLU A 505 -23.80 23.47 13.94
N THR A 506 -24.52 22.62 13.19
CA THR A 506 -25.49 21.68 13.77
C THR A 506 -24.81 20.71 14.75
N ARG A 507 -23.61 20.21 14.41
CA ARG A 507 -22.82 19.33 15.29
C ARG A 507 -22.32 20.06 16.54
N LEU A 508 -21.89 21.32 16.40
CA LEU A 508 -21.47 22.15 17.53
C LEU A 508 -22.65 22.42 18.49
N LYS A 509 -23.83 22.78 17.97
CA LYS A 509 -25.06 22.97 18.77
C LYS A 509 -25.41 21.71 19.56
N ARG A 510 -25.44 20.54 18.90
CA ARG A 510 -25.74 19.27 19.58
C ARG A 510 -24.75 18.93 20.71
N LYS A 511 -23.47 19.27 20.57
CA LYS A 511 -22.49 19.03 21.63
C LYS A 511 -22.63 20.01 22.80
N ARG A 512 -23.02 21.26 22.54
CA ARG A 512 -23.29 22.25 23.59
C ARG A 512 -24.51 21.90 24.45
N ASN A 513 -25.47 21.17 23.91
CA ASN A 513 -26.68 20.75 24.65
C ASN A 513 -26.48 19.43 25.43
N VAL A 514 -25.30 18.81 25.35
CA VAL A 514 -24.96 17.52 25.99
C VAL A 514 -23.87 17.68 27.07
N CYS A 515 -23.13 18.79 27.04
CA CYS A 515 -22.35 19.28 28.17
C CYS A 515 -23.22 20.26 28.96
#